data_AF-A0A948FD05-F1
#
_entry.id   AF-A0A948FD05-F1
#
_cell.length_a   1.000
_cell.length_b   1.000
_cell.length_c   1.000
_cell.angle_alpha   90.00
_cell.angle_beta   90.00
_cell.angle_gamma   90.00
#
_symmetry.space_group_name_H-M   'P 1'
#
loop_
_entity.id
_entity.type
_entity.pdbx_description
1 polymer ?
#
loop_
_entity_poly.entity_id
_entity_poly.type
_entity_poly.pdbx_seq_one_letter_code
_entity_poly.pdbx_strand_id
1 'polypeptide(L)'
;MKKNNGILVLFMILLWSGITHASDTLDYVEVLDNLSLSKQTSLHVEMYWQKIRDSQVTWKGVVQNVKGGRGKAEIYVANPDAMTYKGYNLILISYDLEAAAGLKVGDSISFSGRLQKYTGKKGRPVVITLIEAQVH
;
A
#
# COMPACT_ATOMS: atom_id res chain seq x y z
N MET A 1 -62.35 33.92 8.19
CA MET A 1 -61.13 33.71 7.37
C MET A 1 -59.93 33.50 8.29
N LYS A 2 -59.44 32.26 8.43
CA LYS A 2 -58.14 31.94 9.07
C LYS A 2 -57.58 30.67 8.43
N LYS A 3 -56.27 30.71 8.21
CA LYS A 3 -55.46 29.94 7.24
C LYS A 3 -55.28 28.46 7.61
N ASN A 4 -55.25 27.63 6.56
CA ASN A 4 -54.73 26.25 6.51
C ASN A 4 -53.28 26.19 7.02
N ASN A 5 -52.88 25.03 7.57
CA ASN A 5 -51.51 24.52 7.47
C ASN A 5 -51.56 22.99 7.51
N GLY A 6 -51.51 22.38 6.32
CA GLY A 6 -51.28 20.96 6.15
C GLY A 6 -49.82 20.62 6.43
N ILE A 7 -49.59 19.52 7.12
CA ILE A 7 -48.27 18.89 7.25
C ILE A 7 -48.38 17.54 6.57
N LEU A 8 -47.86 17.49 5.34
CA LEU A 8 -47.60 16.29 4.57
C LEU A 8 -46.28 15.70 5.10
N VAL A 9 -46.35 14.61 5.86
CA VAL A 9 -45.16 13.86 6.28
C VAL A 9 -44.81 12.89 5.16
N LEU A 10 -43.82 13.27 4.36
CA LEU A 10 -43.23 12.46 3.30
C LEU A 10 -42.15 11.56 3.92
N PHE A 11 -42.48 10.29 4.16
CA PHE A 11 -41.52 9.28 4.62
C PHE A 11 -40.75 8.73 3.41
N MET A 12 -39.65 9.40 3.07
CA MET A 12 -38.75 8.98 1.99
C MET A 12 -37.64 8.10 2.57
N ILE A 13 -37.90 6.78 2.62
CA ILE A 13 -36.90 5.77 2.99
C ILE A 13 -35.93 5.63 1.81
N LEU A 14 -34.84 6.42 1.84
CA LEU A 14 -33.72 6.24 0.93
C LEU A 14 -32.93 5.01 1.39
N LEU A 15 -33.03 3.96 0.57
CA LEU A 15 -32.22 2.76 0.57
C LEU A 15 -30.74 3.16 0.52
N TRP A 16 -30.08 3.20 1.68
CA TRP A 16 -28.63 3.16 1.79
C TRP A 16 -28.19 1.71 1.54
N SER A 17 -28.24 1.30 0.27
CA SER A 17 -27.49 0.16 -0.21
C SER A 17 -26.01 0.52 -0.09
N GLY A 18 -25.41 0.16 1.05
CA GLY A 18 -23.98 0.24 1.25
C GLY A 18 -23.29 -0.55 0.15
N ILE A 19 -22.72 0.18 -0.82
CA ILE A 19 -21.79 -0.40 -1.77
C ILE A 19 -20.53 -0.72 -0.97
N THR A 20 -20.49 -1.90 -0.37
CA THR A 20 -19.24 -2.52 0.06
C THR A 20 -18.44 -2.77 -1.21
N HIS A 21 -17.65 -1.77 -1.60
CA HIS A 21 -16.51 -1.99 -2.46
C HIS A 21 -15.60 -2.92 -1.66
N ALA A 22 -15.66 -4.21 -1.96
CA ALA A 22 -14.55 -5.10 -1.66
C ALA A 22 -13.35 -4.47 -2.36
N SER A 23 -12.53 -3.73 -1.61
CA SER A 23 -11.25 -3.28 -2.15
C SER A 23 -10.49 -4.57 -2.42
N ASP A 24 -10.31 -4.93 -3.68
CA ASP A 24 -9.38 -6.00 -4.05
C ASP A 24 -8.01 -5.60 -3.51
N THR A 25 -7.70 -6.09 -2.32
CA THR A 25 -6.42 -5.81 -1.66
C THR A 25 -5.37 -6.56 -2.45
N LEU A 26 -4.51 -5.83 -3.14
CA LEU A 26 -3.40 -6.42 -3.89
C LEU A 26 -2.54 -7.26 -2.95
N ASP A 27 -2.47 -8.56 -3.19
CA ASP A 27 -1.62 -9.46 -2.43
C ASP A 27 -0.14 -9.20 -2.77
N TYR A 28 0.70 -9.20 -1.74
CA TYR A 28 2.12 -8.87 -1.91
C TYR A 28 2.86 -9.89 -2.78
N VAL A 29 2.60 -11.18 -2.59
CA VAL A 29 3.27 -12.27 -3.31
C VAL A 29 2.82 -12.26 -4.78
N GLU A 30 1.53 -12.04 -5.04
CA GLU A 30 1.00 -11.90 -6.38
C GLU A 30 1.65 -10.73 -7.13
N VAL A 31 1.78 -9.56 -6.48
CA VAL A 31 2.44 -8.39 -7.06
C VAL A 31 3.89 -8.70 -7.41
N LEU A 32 4.65 -9.34 -6.52
CA LEU A 32 6.04 -9.71 -6.80
C LEU A 32 6.18 -10.69 -7.96
N ASP A 33 5.30 -11.68 -8.05
CA ASP A 33 5.33 -12.69 -9.10
C ASP A 33 5.06 -12.08 -10.47
N ASN A 34 4.16 -11.10 -10.54
CA ASN A 34 3.89 -10.34 -11.76
C ASN A 34 4.99 -9.33 -12.11
N LEU A 35 5.80 -8.89 -11.14
CA LEU A 35 6.93 -7.98 -11.35
C LEU A 35 8.28 -8.68 -11.60
N SER A 36 8.33 -10.01 -11.48
CA SER A 36 9.57 -10.77 -11.60
C SER A 36 9.95 -11.02 -13.07
N LEU A 37 11.03 -10.39 -13.54
CA LEU A 37 11.63 -10.63 -14.87
C LEU A 37 12.23 -12.04 -15.04
N SER A 38 12.27 -12.84 -13.98
CA SER A 38 12.62 -14.27 -14.05
C SER A 38 11.40 -15.15 -14.35
N LYS A 39 10.18 -14.66 -14.08
CA LYS A 39 8.91 -15.37 -14.29
C LYS A 39 8.10 -14.80 -15.47
N GLN A 40 8.19 -13.50 -15.69
CA GLN A 40 7.38 -12.75 -16.65
C GLN A 40 8.24 -12.06 -17.72
N THR A 41 7.61 -11.76 -18.86
CA THR A 41 8.24 -10.95 -19.92
C THR A 41 8.32 -9.48 -19.50
N SER A 42 9.29 -8.72 -20.03
CA SER A 42 9.42 -7.29 -19.74
C SER A 42 8.14 -6.51 -20.07
N LEU A 43 7.47 -6.86 -21.17
CA LEU A 43 6.21 -6.23 -21.57
C LEU A 43 5.07 -6.50 -20.57
N HIS A 44 4.96 -7.74 -20.07
CA HIS A 44 3.97 -8.08 -19.03
C HIS A 44 4.22 -7.27 -17.76
N VAL A 45 5.47 -7.23 -17.29
CA VAL A 45 5.86 -6.48 -16.09
C VAL A 45 5.51 -5.00 -16.23
N GLU A 46 5.81 -4.41 -17.39
CA GLU A 46 5.48 -3.00 -17.67
C GLU A 46 3.97 -2.74 -17.65
N MET A 47 3.20 -3.53 -18.39
CA MET A 47 1.74 -3.39 -18.47
C MET A 47 1.08 -3.61 -17.11
N TYR A 48 1.51 -4.63 -16.36
CA TYR A 48 1.02 -4.91 -15.03
C TYR A 48 1.34 -3.76 -14.07
N TRP A 49 2.58 -3.27 -14.08
CA TRP A 49 2.97 -2.15 -13.22
C TRP A 49 2.14 -0.90 -13.51
N GLN A 50 1.93 -0.54 -14.80
CA GLN A 50 1.10 0.61 -15.15
C GLN A 50 -0.34 0.46 -14.64
N LYS A 51 -0.88 -0.76 -14.58
CA LYS A 51 -2.23 -1.03 -14.06
C LYS A 51 -2.33 -0.81 -12.55
N ILE A 52 -1.31 -1.22 -11.78
CA ILE A 52 -1.39 -1.22 -10.31
C ILE A 52 -0.69 -0.01 -9.65
N ARG A 53 0.12 0.73 -10.41
CA ARG A 53 0.81 1.92 -9.92
C ARG A 53 -0.19 2.89 -9.27
N ASP A 54 0.26 3.56 -8.22
CA ASP A 54 -0.50 4.51 -7.40
C ASP A 54 -1.65 3.89 -6.60
N SER A 55 -1.88 2.57 -6.70
CA SER A 55 -2.87 1.88 -5.87
C SER A 55 -2.43 1.87 -4.40
N GLN A 56 -3.40 2.06 -3.51
CA GLN A 56 -3.22 1.90 -2.07
C GLN A 56 -3.15 0.42 -1.73
N VAL A 57 -2.15 0.03 -0.94
CA VAL A 57 -1.99 -1.34 -0.44
C VAL A 57 -1.81 -1.33 1.07
N THR A 58 -2.14 -2.45 1.71
CA THR A 58 -1.88 -2.69 3.13
C THR A 58 -1.18 -4.03 3.26
N TRP A 59 0.06 -4.02 3.75
CA TRP A 59 0.90 -5.20 3.88
C TRP A 59 1.55 -5.27 5.25
N LYS A 60 2.25 -6.38 5.51
CA LYS A 60 3.01 -6.62 6.74
C LYS A 60 4.46 -6.94 6.41
N GLY A 61 5.33 -6.70 7.38
CA GLY A 61 6.73 -7.09 7.28
C GLY A 61 7.53 -6.74 8.53
N VAL A 62 8.82 -7.03 8.48
CA VAL A 62 9.77 -6.82 9.57
C VAL A 62 10.73 -5.70 9.22
N VAL A 63 10.86 -4.71 10.09
CA VAL A 63 11.77 -3.57 9.92
C VAL A 63 13.22 -4.06 9.92
N GLN A 64 13.96 -3.71 8.88
CA GLN A 64 15.38 -4.04 8.70
C GLN A 64 16.29 -2.85 8.95
N ASN A 65 15.82 -1.66 8.61
CA ASN A 65 16.54 -0.41 8.84
C ASN A 65 15.57 0.77 8.75
N VAL A 66 15.92 1.87 9.42
CA VAL A 66 15.20 3.15 9.32
C VAL A 66 16.23 4.24 9.06
N LYS A 67 16.00 5.05 8.02
CA LYS A 67 16.84 6.21 7.71
C LYS A 67 16.01 7.48 7.75
N GLY A 68 16.38 8.39 8.63
CA GLY A 68 15.84 9.74 8.63
C GLY A 68 16.43 10.58 7.49
N GLY A 69 15.60 11.44 6.90
CA GLY A 69 16.00 12.46 5.94
C GLY A 69 15.27 13.78 6.19
N ARG A 70 15.61 14.82 5.42
CA ARG A 70 14.95 16.12 5.54
C ARG A 70 13.50 16.01 5.03
N GLY A 71 12.55 15.95 5.96
CA GLY A 71 11.11 15.95 5.69
C GLY A 71 10.50 14.59 5.31
N LYS A 72 11.26 13.50 5.38
CA LYS A 72 10.75 12.13 5.19
C LYS A 72 11.66 11.09 5.83
N ALA A 73 11.13 9.91 6.11
CA ALA A 73 11.88 8.74 6.54
C ALA A 73 11.78 7.63 5.49
N GLU A 74 12.86 6.86 5.34
CA GLU A 74 12.90 5.63 4.55
C GLU A 74 12.97 4.43 5.50
N ILE A 75 11.94 3.59 5.48
CA ILE A 75 11.85 2.39 6.30
C ILE A 75 12.07 1.19 5.37
N TYR A 76 13.13 0.44 5.61
CA TYR A 76 13.48 -0.76 4.84
C TYR A 76 12.86 -1.96 5.52
N VAL A 77 12.03 -2.71 4.80
CA VAL A 77 11.20 -3.78 5.35
C VAL A 77 11.45 -5.08 4.60
N ALA A 78 11.48 -6.19 5.35
CA ALA A 78 11.47 -7.54 4.82
C ALA A 78 10.08 -8.14 5.02
N ASN A 79 9.37 -8.44 3.94
CA ASN A 79 8.26 -9.37 4.00
C ASN A 79 8.83 -10.80 3.89
N PRO A 80 8.51 -11.70 4.85
CA PRO A 80 9.12 -13.04 4.95
C PRO A 80 8.67 -13.99 3.84
N ASP A 81 7.58 -13.71 3.13
CA ASP A 81 7.02 -14.57 2.10
C ASP A 81 7.75 -14.44 0.76
N ALA A 82 8.80 -13.60 0.70
CA ALA A 82 9.56 -13.38 -0.52
C ALA A 82 11.06 -13.19 -0.28
N MET A 83 11.83 -13.47 -1.33
CA MET A 83 13.28 -13.28 -1.33
C MET A 83 13.65 -11.79 -1.14
N THR A 84 14.72 -11.53 -0.39
CA THR A 84 15.16 -10.17 -0.07
C THR A 84 16.42 -9.76 -0.84
N TYR A 85 16.54 -8.47 -1.12
CA TYR A 85 17.75 -7.83 -1.63
C TYR A 85 18.42 -7.04 -0.50
N LYS A 86 19.63 -7.45 -0.10
CA LYS A 86 20.36 -6.84 1.03
C LYS A 86 19.53 -6.81 2.33
N GLY A 87 18.74 -7.87 2.56
CA GLY A 87 17.92 -8.02 3.76
C GLY A 87 16.51 -7.45 3.65
N TYR A 88 16.17 -6.65 2.64
CA TYR A 88 14.82 -6.07 2.47
C TYR A 88 14.25 -6.32 1.06
N ASN A 89 12.94 -6.26 0.92
CA ASN A 89 12.22 -6.32 -0.38
C ASN A 89 11.17 -5.20 -0.51
N LEU A 90 11.05 -4.36 0.52
CA LEU A 90 10.16 -3.22 0.58
C LEU A 90 10.93 -1.98 1.08
N ILE A 91 10.61 -0.82 0.51
CA ILE A 91 11.03 0.50 0.99
C ILE A 91 9.78 1.33 1.19
N LEU A 92 9.56 1.81 2.40
CA LEU A 92 8.44 2.67 2.74
C LEU A 92 8.94 4.10 2.90
N ILE A 93 8.36 5.02 2.15
CA ILE A 93 8.62 6.45 2.29
C ILE A 93 7.49 7.05 3.12
N SER A 94 7.80 7.38 4.38
CA SER A 94 6.87 8.03 5.31
C SER A 94 7.18 9.51 5.48
N TYR A 95 6.14 10.33 5.58
CA TYR A 95 6.24 11.74 5.99
C TYR A 95 5.94 11.93 7.48
N ASP A 96 5.44 10.89 8.15
CA ASP A 96 5.29 10.84 9.60
C ASP A 96 6.63 10.41 10.22
N LEU A 97 7.43 11.42 10.56
CA LEU A 97 8.76 11.23 11.14
C LEU A 97 8.70 10.71 12.57
N GLU A 98 7.64 11.03 13.32
CA GLU A 98 7.50 10.63 14.72
C GLU A 98 7.23 9.13 14.80
N ALA A 99 6.24 8.63 14.04
CA ALA A 99 5.96 7.21 13.95
C ALA A 99 7.19 6.43 13.45
N ALA A 100 7.88 6.94 12.42
CA ALA A 100 9.06 6.28 11.87
C ALA A 100 10.25 6.26 12.86
N ALA A 101 10.45 7.31 13.66
CA ALA A 101 11.52 7.37 14.66
C ALA A 101 11.31 6.40 15.83
N GLY A 102 10.07 5.99 16.09
CA GLY A 102 9.74 4.98 17.11
C GLY A 102 10.10 3.55 16.73
N LEU A 103 10.32 3.28 15.43
CA LEU A 103 10.56 1.93 14.92
C LEU A 103 11.99 1.44 15.19
N LYS A 104 12.10 0.15 15.50
CA LYS A 104 13.36 -0.56 15.73
C LYS A 104 13.54 -1.68 14.73
N VAL A 105 14.80 -2.03 14.47
CA VAL A 105 15.14 -3.21 13.67
C VAL A 105 14.60 -4.46 14.36
N GLY A 106 13.90 -5.30 13.61
CA GLY A 106 13.23 -6.51 14.11
C GLY A 106 11.73 -6.32 14.40
N ASP A 107 11.22 -5.09 14.44
CA ASP A 107 9.80 -4.84 14.68
C ASP A 107 8.94 -5.41 13.55
N SER A 108 7.91 -6.18 13.91
CA SER A 108 6.88 -6.63 12.98
C SER A 108 5.80 -5.56 12.89
N ILE A 109 5.60 -5.01 11.70
CA ILE A 109 4.69 -3.89 11.47
C ILE A 109 3.63 -4.23 10.42
N SER A 110 2.45 -3.63 10.58
CA SER A 110 1.47 -3.50 9.51
C SER A 110 1.59 -2.08 8.95
N PHE A 111 1.50 -1.92 7.64
CA PHE A 111 1.62 -0.60 7.03
C PHE A 111 0.74 -0.49 5.81
N SER A 112 0.39 0.73 5.46
CA SER A 112 -0.33 1.05 4.24
C SER A 112 0.39 2.14 3.47
N GLY A 113 0.33 2.13 2.15
CA GLY A 113 0.91 3.18 1.31
C GLY A 113 0.56 3.01 -0.16
N ARG A 114 0.96 3.96 -0.99
CA ARG A 114 0.72 3.91 -2.44
C ARG A 114 1.92 3.36 -3.19
N LEU A 115 1.67 2.48 -4.14
CA LEU A 115 2.70 1.91 -5.02
C LEU A 115 3.33 3.00 -5.91
N GLN A 116 4.59 3.35 -5.67
CA GLN A 116 5.26 4.42 -6.45
C GLN A 116 6.26 3.90 -7.46
N LYS A 117 7.07 2.92 -7.05
CA LYS A 117 8.19 2.42 -7.85
C LYS A 117 8.46 0.97 -7.50
N TYR A 118 9.03 0.23 -8.46
CA TYR A 118 9.74 -1.02 -8.17
C TYR A 118 11.14 -0.99 -8.79
N THR A 119 12.01 -1.86 -8.29
CA THR A 119 13.32 -2.15 -8.90
C THR A 119 13.43 -3.66 -9.05
N GLY A 120 13.51 -4.13 -10.30
CA GLY A 120 13.72 -5.54 -10.63
C GLY A 120 14.79 -5.67 -11.72
N LYS A 121 15.59 -6.73 -11.64
CA LYS A 121 16.51 -7.16 -12.71
C LYS A 121 16.43 -8.67 -12.84
N LYS A 122 16.65 -9.20 -14.04
CA LYS A 122 16.69 -10.66 -14.26
C LYS A 122 17.68 -11.30 -13.29
N GLY A 123 17.23 -12.33 -12.56
CA GLY A 123 18.03 -13.03 -11.55
C GLY A 123 18.27 -12.26 -10.24
N ARG A 124 17.57 -11.15 -9.98
CA ARG A 124 17.61 -10.43 -8.70
C ARG A 124 16.21 -10.30 -8.09
N PRO A 125 16.08 -10.31 -6.75
CA PRO A 125 14.81 -10.04 -6.09
C PRO A 125 14.26 -8.67 -6.48
N VAL A 126 12.94 -8.58 -6.60
CA VAL A 126 12.22 -7.33 -6.81
C VAL A 126 12.16 -6.57 -5.48
N VAL A 127 12.36 -5.25 -5.54
CA VAL A 127 12.15 -4.34 -4.42
C VAL A 127 11.05 -3.37 -4.77
N ILE A 128 10.01 -3.28 -3.94
CA ILE A 128 8.89 -2.35 -4.12
C ILE A 128 9.07 -1.13 -3.22
N THR A 129 8.72 0.05 -3.72
CA THR A 129 8.72 1.30 -2.96
C THR A 129 7.31 1.84 -2.84
N LEU A 130 6.88 2.05 -1.60
CA LEU A 130 5.63 2.72 -1.26
C LEU A 130 5.89 4.17 -0.85
N ILE A 131 5.00 5.09 -1.22
CA ILE A 131 5.00 6.48 -0.73
C ILE A 131 3.80 6.73 0.16
N GLU A 132 3.88 7.81 0.94
CA GLU A 132 2.86 8.20 1.91
C GLU A 132 2.55 7.03 2.85
N ALA A 133 3.60 6.30 3.22
CA ALA A 133 3.46 5.12 4.03
C ALA A 133 3.06 5.50 5.47
N GLN A 134 2.04 4.83 5.98
CA GLN A 134 1.56 4.93 7.36
C GLN A 134 1.77 3.58 8.03
N VAL A 135 2.35 3.59 9.23
CA VAL A 135 2.64 2.39 10.02
C VAL A 135 1.60 2.29 11.13
N HIS A 136 1.06 1.08 11.34
CA HIS A 136 -0.02 0.77 12.28
C HIS A 136 0.45 -0.24 13.32
#